data_AF-F5RIT9-F1
#
_entry.id   AF-F5RIT9-F1
#
_cell.length_a   1.000
_cell.length_b   1.000
_cell.length_c   1.000
_cell.angle_alpha   90.00
_cell.angle_beta   90.00
_cell.angle_gamma   90.00
#
_symmetry.space_group_name_H-M   'P 1'
#
loop_
_entity.id
_entity.type
_entity.pdbx_description
1 polymer ?
#
loop_
_entity_poly.entity_id
_entity_poly.type
_entity_poly.pdbx_seq_one_letter_code
_entity_poly.pdbx_strand_id
1 'polypeptide(L)'
;MSREKSGVRMTLGGICMAYIVAKNRDIRGCIAVEMEPGNRLNGLDEYLSETVLGTGTQIVLISHPDAYHEYAPYEILTSEEEFIRRALHMDMPDRTNRKSA
;
A
#
# COMPACT_ATOMS: atom_id res chain seq x y z
N MET A 1 13.44 11.84 -29.08
CA MET A 1 12.86 12.53 -27.91
C MET A 1 12.89 11.56 -26.74
N SER A 2 14.08 11.33 -26.19
CA SER A 2 14.31 10.43 -25.07
C SER A 2 14.12 11.24 -23.79
N ARG A 3 13.11 10.90 -22.99
CA ARG A 3 12.86 11.57 -21.72
C ARG A 3 13.88 11.06 -20.70
N GLU A 4 14.97 11.80 -20.52
CA GLU A 4 15.69 11.84 -19.26
C GLU A 4 14.75 12.39 -18.18
N LYS A 5 14.48 11.60 -17.15
CA LYS A 5 14.04 12.11 -15.85
C LYS A 5 14.84 11.42 -14.76
N SER A 6 15.78 12.21 -14.24
CA SER A 6 16.10 12.36 -12.82
C SER A 6 16.56 11.12 -12.05
N GLY A 7 17.83 11.14 -11.66
CA GLY A 7 18.48 10.08 -10.93
C GLY A 7 17.89 9.77 -9.55
N VAL A 8 18.08 8.51 -9.16
CA VAL A 8 18.15 8.05 -7.79
C VAL A 8 19.38 7.14 -7.68
N ARG A 9 20.00 7.23 -6.52
CA ARG A 9 21.36 6.83 -6.20
C ARG A 9 21.43 5.32 -5.95
N MET A 10 22.56 4.75 -6.36
CA MET A 10 23.25 3.55 -5.85
C MET A 10 22.63 2.89 -4.61
N THR A 11 22.29 1.59 -4.68
CA THR A 11 22.22 0.71 -3.50
C THR A 11 23.12 -0.52 -3.71
N LEU A 12 24.22 -0.51 -2.98
CA LEU A 12 25.22 -1.56 -2.87
C LEU A 12 24.77 -2.53 -1.76
N GLY A 13 24.53 -3.80 -2.09
CA GLY A 13 24.42 -4.91 -1.13
C GLY A 13 23.12 -4.99 -0.32
N GLY A 14 22.18 -5.82 -0.75
CA GLY A 14 21.06 -6.30 0.08
C GLY A 14 19.78 -5.46 0.02
N ILE A 15 19.24 -5.20 -1.17
CA ILE A 15 17.86 -4.73 -1.31
C ILE A 15 16.93 -5.93 -1.11
N CYS A 16 16.58 -6.20 0.16
CA CYS A 16 15.48 -7.11 0.44
C CYS A 16 14.18 -6.36 0.18
N MET A 17 13.28 -6.99 -0.57
CA MET A 17 12.03 -6.41 -1.04
C MET A 17 11.24 -5.80 0.12
N ALA A 18 10.58 -4.69 -0.12
CA ALA A 18 9.76 -4.01 0.88
C ALA A 18 8.29 -4.14 0.52
N TYR A 19 7.45 -4.13 1.53
CA TYR A 19 6.02 -4.20 1.36
C TYR A 19 5.39 -2.96 1.94
N ILE A 20 4.43 -2.39 1.23
CA ILE A 20 3.54 -1.37 1.76
C ILE A 20 2.20 -2.02 2.06
N VAL A 21 1.74 -1.88 3.29
CA VAL A 21 0.51 -2.48 3.82
C VAL A 21 -0.47 -1.37 4.13
N ALA A 22 -1.70 -1.51 3.63
CA ALA A 22 -2.81 -0.66 4.03
C ALA A 22 -3.73 -1.46 4.96
N LYS A 23 -3.99 -0.90 6.14
CA LYS A 23 -4.82 -1.51 7.19
C LYS A 23 -5.86 -0.51 7.66
N ASN A 24 -7.14 -0.88 7.62
CA ASN A 24 -8.19 -0.07 8.23
C ASN A 24 -8.40 -0.48 9.70
N ARG A 25 -8.66 0.49 10.58
CA ARG A 25 -8.90 0.23 12.02
C ARG A 25 -10.25 -0.43 12.29
N ASP A 26 -11.24 -0.18 11.44
CA ASP A 26 -12.63 -0.60 11.60
C ASP A 26 -12.96 -1.89 10.83
N ILE A 27 -12.11 -2.29 9.87
CA ILE A 27 -12.29 -3.50 9.06
C ILE A 27 -11.29 -4.57 9.45
N ARG A 28 -11.74 -5.83 9.52
CA ARG A 28 -10.85 -6.98 9.69
C ARG A 28 -10.17 -7.32 8.37
N GLY A 29 -8.85 -7.11 8.32
CA GLY A 29 -7.98 -7.51 7.24
C GLY A 29 -7.09 -6.37 6.75
N CYS A 30 -6.05 -6.69 6.01
CA CYS A 30 -5.21 -5.71 5.36
C CYS A 30 -4.85 -6.16 3.94
N ILE A 31 -4.48 -5.18 3.12
CA ILE A 31 -3.93 -5.43 1.80
C ILE A 31 -2.47 -4.99 1.81
N ALA A 32 -1.65 -5.63 1.01
CA ALA A 32 -0.27 -5.25 0.86
C ALA A 32 0.18 -5.37 -0.60
N VAL A 33 1.20 -4.61 -0.99
CA VAL A 33 1.86 -4.80 -2.28
C VAL A 33 3.37 -4.82 -2.08
N GLU A 34 4.00 -5.75 -2.78
CA GLU A 34 5.44 -5.88 -2.83
C GLU A 34 6.04 -4.87 -3.81
N MET A 35 7.05 -4.12 -3.36
CA MET A 35 7.74 -3.16 -4.20
C MET A 35 9.23 -3.09 -3.89
N GLU A 36 9.98 -2.67 -4.90
CA GLU A 36 11.40 -2.36 -4.72
C GLU A 36 11.55 -1.11 -3.83
N PRO A 37 12.39 -1.18 -2.78
CA PRO A 37 12.64 -0.02 -1.94
C PRO A 37 13.36 1.08 -2.72
N GLY A 38 12.88 2.32 -2.57
CA GLY A 38 13.42 3.49 -3.26
C GLY A 38 12.47 4.68 -3.20
N ASN A 39 12.77 5.73 -3.97
CA ASN A 39 11.95 6.95 -4.01
C ASN A 39 10.49 6.70 -4.38
N ARG A 40 10.21 5.67 -5.20
CA ARG A 40 8.84 5.35 -5.64
C ARG A 40 7.99 4.83 -4.49
N LEU A 41 8.54 3.94 -3.66
CA LEU A 41 7.89 3.43 -2.45
C LEU A 41 7.63 4.56 -1.44
N ASN A 42 8.63 5.40 -1.17
CA ASN A 42 8.50 6.51 -0.23
C ASN A 42 7.46 7.55 -0.71
N GLY A 43 7.45 7.85 -2.01
CA GLY A 43 6.45 8.75 -2.58
C GLY A 43 5.03 8.17 -2.53
N LEU A 44 4.88 6.85 -2.69
CA LEU A 44 3.58 6.20 -2.57
C LEU A 44 3.09 6.17 -1.12
N ASP A 45 3.97 5.86 -0.17
CA ASP A 45 3.67 5.88 1.27
C ASP A 45 3.20 7.26 1.73
N GLU A 46 3.93 8.32 1.36
CA GLU A 46 3.56 9.70 1.68
C GLU A 46 2.21 10.07 1.06
N TYR A 47 2.04 9.82 -0.24
CA TYR A 47 0.80 10.10 -0.96
C TYR A 47 -0.41 9.39 -0.34
N LEU A 48 -0.29 8.10 -0.05
CA LEU A 48 -1.39 7.34 0.55
C LEU A 48 -1.65 7.81 1.97
N SER A 49 -0.63 7.99 2.80
CA SER A 49 -0.78 8.46 4.18
C SER A 49 -1.48 9.81 4.26
N GLU A 50 -1.18 10.73 3.35
CA GLU A 50 -1.88 12.01 3.23
C GLU A 50 -3.32 11.85 2.72
N THR A 51 -3.53 10.97 1.72
CA THR A 51 -4.86 10.79 1.11
C THR A 51 -5.84 10.09 2.05
N VAL A 52 -5.35 9.11 2.83
CA VAL A 52 -6.15 8.39 3.81
C VAL A 52 -6.14 9.07 5.19
N LEU A 53 -5.53 10.25 5.31
CA LEU A 53 -5.47 10.98 6.56
C LEU A 53 -6.89 11.32 7.03
N GLY A 54 -7.30 10.71 8.13
CA GLY A 54 -8.63 10.90 8.72
C GLY A 54 -9.69 9.88 8.30
N THR A 55 -9.38 8.91 7.43
CA THR A 55 -10.31 7.86 6.98
C THR A 55 -10.15 6.53 7.76
N GLY A 56 -9.46 6.55 8.90
CA GLY A 56 -9.21 5.35 9.72
C GLY A 56 -8.29 4.30 9.09
N THR A 57 -7.81 4.52 7.86
CA THR A 57 -6.84 3.67 7.17
C THR A 57 -5.42 4.09 7.52
N GLN A 58 -4.57 3.12 7.82
CA GLN A 58 -3.16 3.28 8.16
C GLN A 58 -2.31 2.62 7.09
N ILE A 59 -1.24 3.31 6.72
CA ILE A 59 -0.23 2.82 5.80
C ILE A 59 1.00 2.42 6.62
N VAL A 60 1.55 1.23 6.35
CA VAL A 60 2.67 0.65 7.08
C VAL A 60 3.67 0.08 6.09
N LEU A 61 4.93 0.47 6.22
CA LEU A 61 6.05 -0.10 5.46
C LEU A 61 6.69 -1.25 6.25
N ILE A 62 6.74 -2.43 5.64
CA ILE A 62 7.30 -3.64 6.22
C ILE A 62 8.45 -4.14 5.33
N SER A 63 9.67 -4.14 5.85
CA SER A 63 10.85 -4.68 5.15
C SER A 63 11.10 -6.17 5.44
N HIS A 64 10.40 -6.75 6.42
CA HIS A 64 10.64 -8.11 6.90
C HIS A 64 9.36 -8.96 6.82
N PRO A 65 9.31 -10.01 5.99
CA PRO A 65 8.13 -10.84 5.83
C PRO A 65 7.75 -11.61 7.11
N ASP A 66 8.69 -11.86 8.03
CA ASP A 66 8.36 -12.47 9.33
C ASP A 66 7.38 -11.65 10.17
N ALA A 67 7.34 -10.32 9.99
CA ALA A 67 6.41 -9.43 10.67
C ALA A 67 4.98 -9.50 10.11
N TYR A 68 4.76 -10.13 8.94
CA TYR A 68 3.44 -10.23 8.34
C TYR A 68 2.45 -11.04 9.16
N HIS A 69 2.93 -11.98 9.98
CA HIS A 69 2.07 -12.87 10.77
C HIS A 69 1.13 -12.09 11.71
N GLU A 70 1.56 -10.91 12.19
CA GLU A 70 0.77 -10.05 13.08
C GLU A 70 -0.39 -9.33 12.36
N TYR A 71 -0.38 -9.30 11.04
CA TYR A 71 -1.34 -8.58 10.21
C TYR A 71 -2.37 -9.50 9.53
N ALA A 72 -2.39 -10.80 9.85
CA ALA A 72 -3.36 -11.73 9.28
C ALA A 72 -4.82 -11.41 9.69
N PRO A 73 -5.80 -11.53 8.79
CA PRO A 73 -5.68 -11.96 7.39
C PRO A 73 -5.20 -10.83 6.47
N TYR A 74 -4.19 -11.12 5.65
CA TYR A 74 -3.61 -10.17 4.69
C TYR A 74 -3.73 -10.69 3.25
N GLU A 75 -3.93 -9.77 2.32
CA GLU A 75 -3.96 -10.05 0.88
C GLU A 75 -2.81 -9.32 0.19
N ILE A 76 -1.86 -10.08 -0.36
CA ILE A 76 -0.75 -9.51 -1.11
C ILE A 76 -1.17 -9.37 -2.57
N LEU A 77 -1.27 -8.13 -3.03
CA LEU A 77 -1.56 -7.75 -4.39
C LEU A 77 -0.25 -7.66 -5.17
N THR A 78 -0.30 -8.08 -6.44
CA THR A 78 0.84 -7.97 -7.38
C THR A 78 0.82 -6.67 -8.18
N SER A 79 -0.31 -5.96 -8.21
CA SER A 79 -0.48 -4.70 -8.94
C SER A 79 -0.59 -3.53 -7.98
N GLU A 80 0.35 -2.59 -8.10
CA GLU A 80 0.33 -1.33 -7.36
C GLU A 80 -0.96 -0.54 -7.60
N GLU A 81 -1.43 -0.45 -8.86
CA GLU A 81 -2.66 0.29 -9.19
C GLU A 81 -3.88 -0.26 -8.45
N GLU A 82 -3.97 -1.59 -8.33
CA GLU A 82 -5.06 -2.26 -7.61
C GLU A 82 -4.95 -2.00 -6.10
N PHE A 83 -3.73 -2.03 -5.57
CA PHE A 83 -3.46 -1.68 -4.18
C PHE A 83 -3.90 -0.25 -3.86
N ILE A 84 -3.52 0.73 -4.69
CA ILE A 84 -3.92 2.13 -4.51
C ILE A 84 -5.45 2.24 -4.52
N ARG A 85 -6.11 1.66 -5.53
CA ARG A 85 -7.57 1.71 -5.63
C ARG A 85 -8.25 1.14 -4.39
N ARG A 86 -7.79 0.00 -3.89
CA ARG A 86 -8.39 -0.65 -2.71
C ARG A 86 -8.05 0.08 -1.41
N ALA A 87 -6.83 0.60 -1.26
CA ALA A 87 -6.43 1.38 -0.10
C ALA A 87 -7.26 2.66 0.04
N LEU A 88 -7.53 3.33 -1.08
CA LEU A 88 -8.36 4.54 -1.11
C LEU A 88 -9.85 4.27 -0.88
N HIS A 89 -10.36 3.10 -1.25
CA HIS A 89 -11.76 2.73 -1.05
C HIS A 89 -12.01 1.90 0.22
N MET A 90 -10.99 1.63 1.05
CA MET A 90 -11.14 0.81 2.25
C MET A 90 -12.07 1.42 3.31
N ASP A 91 -12.18 2.75 3.36
CA ASP A 91 -13.07 3.46 4.30
C ASP A 91 -14.54 3.52 3.84
N MET A 92 -14.83 3.21 2.57
CA MET A 92 -16.22 3.20 2.11
C MET A 92 -16.86 1.82 2.35
N PRO A 93 -17.86 1.71 3.25
CA PRO A 93 -18.75 0.56 3.20
C PRO A 93 -19.46 0.60 1.84
N ASP A 94 -19.42 -0.53 1.13
CA ASP A 94 -20.14 -0.74 -0.13
C ASP A 94 -21.60 -0.29 0.04
N ARG A 95 -21.90 0.94 -0.41
CA ARG A 95 -23.25 1.50 -0.38
C ARG A 95 -24.03 1.07 -1.63
N THR A 96 -23.47 0.16 -2.43
CA THR A 96 -23.98 -0.29 -3.73
C THR A 96 -24.94 -1.47 -3.67
N ASN A 97 -25.30 -1.98 -2.49
CA ASN A 97 -26.44 -2.88 -2.36
C ASN A 97 -27.71 -2.22 -1.78
N ARG A 98 -28.16 -1.12 -2.40
CA ARG A 98 -29.61 -0.84 -2.48
C ARG A 98 -30.14 -1.52 -3.74
N LYS A 99 -30.25 -2.85 -3.72
CA LYS A 99 -31.27 -3.49 -4.56
C LYS A 99 -32.61 -3.06 -3.99
N SER A 100 -33.23 -2.11 -4.67
CA SER A 100 -34.63 -1.73 -4.51
C SER A 100 -35.47 -3.00 -4.44
N ALA A 101 -36.11 -3.22 -3.31
CA ALA A 101 -37.23 -4.14 -3.16
C ALA A 101 -38.53 -3.39 -3.45
#